data_AF-F2SJ76-F1
#
_entry.id   AF-F2SJ76-F1
#
_cell.length_a   1.000
_cell.length_b   1.000
_cell.length_c   1.000
_cell.angle_alpha   90.00
_cell.angle_beta   90.00
_cell.angle_gamma   90.00
#
_symmetry.space_group_name_H-M   'P 1'
#
loop_
_entity.id
_entity.type
_entity.pdbx_description
1 polymer ?
#
loop_
_entity_poly.entity_id
_entity_poly.type
_entity_poly.pdbx_seq_one_letter_code
_entity_poly.pdbx_strand_id
1 'polypeptide(L)'
;MDHGTNAMDILTGRVYPLKLGFIGVVNRSQQDIQAGKSLAEALKSEAEFFRHHPAYRNMANRCGTQFLAKSLNTTLMAHIRDRLPDIKARLNTLMGQTQQELASYGNKQFSGREHRGSLILQLMTRFASSFISSIDGTSSEISTKELCGGARIYYIFNSVFGNSLETIDPTHNLSVLDIRTAIRNSTGPRPSLFVPELAFDLLVKPQIKLLEIPSQRCVELVYEELIKICHTCGSTELSRFPRLQAKLIEVVSDLLRERLGPCSSYVESLISIQRAYINTNHPNFLGAAAAMSSVIQNKQEKEKQAVIAEEKKKRDRRRLKELGAANGVATPDEEDNVDEKQQALPVRGHSSKAARTGSPHPGRNPESISSALNGLQSASPPRLGSQHGNAKDSFLNYFFGKDGLPGSTPPPTSSGLSRHVSHAMEPSFSQSFRRNEVRSPSIPHFPAPQEEYAPTEYGDMSLANDNAEPVLTDREALETELIRRLISSYFNIVRETIADQVPKAIMHLLVNHSKEVVQNRLVSELYREDLFPELLYEDDGIKAEREKCEKLLETYKEAAKIVGEVL
;
A
#
# COMPACT_ATOMS: atom_id res chain seq x y z
N MET A 1 4.22 91.25 16.49
CA MET A 1 3.24 91.37 17.58
C MET A 1 2.78 92.81 17.57
N ASP A 2 1.49 93.04 17.66
CA ASP A 2 0.92 94.38 17.54
C ASP A 2 1.11 95.15 18.84
N HIS A 3 1.21 96.47 18.76
CA HIS A 3 1.59 97.30 19.90
C HIS A 3 0.56 97.20 21.04
N GLY A 4 0.98 96.66 22.19
CA GLY A 4 0.12 96.35 23.34
C GLY A 4 -0.20 94.86 23.51
N THR A 5 0.05 94.02 22.51
CA THR A 5 -0.09 92.55 22.61
C THR A 5 1.18 91.89 23.15
N ASN A 6 1.05 90.71 23.74
CA ASN A 6 2.17 89.87 24.15
C ASN A 6 1.77 88.38 24.16
N ALA A 7 2.76 87.47 24.16
CA ALA A 7 2.55 86.03 24.11
C ALA A 7 2.77 85.31 25.46
N MET A 8 2.65 86.02 26.59
CA MET A 8 2.94 85.48 27.93
C MET A 8 2.17 84.19 28.23
N ASP A 9 0.86 84.17 28.00
CA ASP A 9 0.00 83.02 28.31
C ASP A 9 0.19 81.83 27.36
N ILE A 10 0.78 82.06 26.18
CA ILE A 10 1.25 80.99 25.28
C ILE A 10 2.59 80.45 25.80
N LEU A 11 3.58 81.32 26.06
CA LEU A 11 4.92 80.93 26.51
C LEU A 11 4.92 80.24 27.90
N THR A 12 3.96 80.57 28.75
CA THR A 12 3.73 79.89 30.04
C THR A 12 2.87 78.62 29.92
N GLY A 13 2.41 78.26 28.73
CA GLY A 13 1.62 77.05 28.47
C GLY A 13 0.16 77.11 28.97
N ARG A 14 -0.34 78.29 29.37
CA ARG A 14 -1.70 78.49 29.88
C ARG A 14 -2.76 78.36 28.80
N VAL A 15 -2.47 78.83 27.58
CA VAL A 15 -3.37 78.69 26.41
C VAL A 15 -3.25 77.29 25.79
N TYR A 16 -2.02 76.78 25.65
CA TYR A 16 -1.74 75.48 25.04
C TYR A 16 -0.69 74.71 25.88
N PRO A 17 -1.11 73.72 26.70
CA PRO A 17 -0.17 72.99 27.56
C PRO A 17 0.61 71.91 26.78
N LEU A 18 1.85 72.21 26.40
CA LEU A 18 2.79 71.25 25.79
C LEU A 18 3.72 70.60 26.83
N LYS A 19 3.95 69.29 26.71
CA LYS A 19 4.81 68.51 27.64
C LYS A 19 6.26 68.99 27.74
N LEU A 20 6.78 69.64 26.69
CA LEU A 20 8.13 70.24 26.65
C LEU A 20 8.11 71.77 26.76
N GLY A 21 6.93 72.38 26.95
CA GLY A 21 6.73 73.84 26.99
C GLY A 21 6.95 74.53 25.64
N PHE A 22 7.11 75.86 25.71
CA PHE A 22 7.53 76.72 24.61
C PHE A 22 8.78 77.51 25.02
N ILE A 23 9.59 77.91 24.04
CA ILE A 23 10.76 78.77 24.23
C ILE A 23 10.67 79.90 23.21
N GLY A 24 10.58 81.15 23.68
CA GLY A 24 10.58 82.33 22.81
C GLY A 24 11.99 82.63 22.30
N VAL A 25 12.12 83.03 21.03
CA VAL A 25 13.39 83.37 20.36
C VAL A 25 13.19 84.67 19.57
N VAL A 26 14.23 85.52 19.49
CA VAL A 26 14.24 86.76 18.70
C VAL A 26 15.37 86.71 17.68
N ASN A 27 14.98 86.54 16.42
CA ASN A 27 15.90 86.50 15.28
C ASN A 27 16.20 87.89 14.70
N ARG A 28 17.24 87.97 13.87
CA ARG A 28 17.54 89.16 13.03
C ARG A 28 16.35 89.49 12.12
N SER A 29 15.99 90.77 12.04
CA SER A 29 15.03 91.28 11.05
C SER A 29 15.65 91.37 9.65
N GLN A 30 14.83 91.65 8.64
CA GLN A 30 15.30 91.88 7.27
C GLN A 30 16.32 93.03 7.18
N GLN A 31 16.17 94.06 8.03
CA GLN A 31 17.11 95.19 8.10
C GLN A 31 18.42 94.79 8.80
N ASP A 32 18.36 94.00 9.89
CA ASP A 32 19.57 93.46 10.55
C ASP A 32 20.39 92.59 9.58
N ILE A 33 19.72 91.85 8.69
CA ILE A 33 20.36 91.01 7.65
C ILE A 33 21.01 91.87 6.58
N GLN A 34 20.30 92.88 6.06
CA GLN A 34 20.81 93.82 5.06
C GLN A 34 21.98 94.68 5.59
N ALA A 35 21.97 95.02 6.87
CA ALA A 35 23.05 95.72 7.57
C ALA A 35 24.23 94.81 7.99
N GLY A 36 24.18 93.51 7.68
CA GLY A 36 25.28 92.57 7.96
C GLY A 36 25.50 92.22 9.44
N LYS A 37 24.53 92.51 10.33
CA LYS A 37 24.66 92.34 11.79
C LYS A 37 25.10 90.92 12.15
N SER A 38 26.15 90.81 12.96
CA SER A 38 26.75 89.53 13.32
C SER A 38 25.85 88.67 14.19
N LEU A 39 26.13 87.36 14.24
CA LEU A 39 25.40 86.44 15.13
C LEU A 39 25.63 86.77 16.61
N ALA A 40 26.82 87.25 16.98
CA ALA A 40 27.14 87.66 18.35
C ALA A 40 26.31 88.89 18.79
N GLU A 41 26.18 89.89 17.92
CA GLU A 41 25.34 91.06 18.17
C GLU A 41 23.85 90.71 18.17
N ALA A 42 23.42 89.78 17.31
CA ALA A 42 22.05 89.27 17.31
C ALA A 42 21.70 88.61 18.65
N LEU A 43 22.52 87.66 19.11
CA LEU A 43 22.35 86.96 20.40
C LEU A 43 22.43 87.93 21.60
N LYS A 44 23.29 88.95 21.54
CA LYS A 44 23.34 90.00 22.56
C LYS A 44 22.04 90.81 22.57
N SER A 45 21.54 91.23 21.40
CA SER A 45 20.28 91.99 21.29
C SER A 45 19.05 91.17 21.69
N GLU A 46 19.08 89.85 21.49
CA GLU A 46 18.05 88.92 21.99
C GLU A 46 18.05 88.86 23.53
N ALA A 47 19.23 88.68 24.14
CA ALA A 47 19.36 88.66 25.60
C ALA A 47 18.96 90.01 26.23
N GLU A 48 19.33 91.12 25.61
CA GLU A 48 18.94 92.46 26.04
C GLU A 48 17.43 92.72 25.85
N PHE A 49 16.81 92.24 24.76
CA PHE A 49 15.36 92.29 24.58
C PHE A 49 14.64 91.57 25.73
N PHE A 50 14.95 90.29 25.97
CA PHE A 50 14.27 89.51 27.01
C PHE A 50 14.51 90.08 28.42
N ARG A 51 15.70 90.63 28.71
CA ARG A 51 16.01 91.22 30.03
C ARG A 51 15.27 92.53 30.32
N HIS A 52 14.98 93.35 29.31
CA HIS A 52 14.37 94.67 29.50
C HIS A 52 12.87 94.74 29.14
N HIS A 53 12.35 93.82 28.33
CA HIS A 53 10.94 93.83 27.92
C HIS A 53 9.98 93.63 29.12
N PRO A 54 9.03 94.54 29.40
CA PRO A 54 8.22 94.52 30.63
C PRO A 54 7.51 93.20 30.90
N ALA A 55 6.91 92.57 29.87
CA ALA A 55 6.27 91.26 30.03
C ALA A 55 7.28 90.12 30.29
N TYR A 56 8.33 90.00 29.47
CA TYR A 56 9.16 88.79 29.42
C TYR A 56 10.32 88.78 30.42
N ARG A 57 10.65 89.91 31.06
CA ARG A 57 11.76 90.04 32.02
C ARG A 57 11.78 88.94 33.09
N ASN A 58 10.62 88.54 33.61
CA ASN A 58 10.50 87.50 34.65
C ASN A 58 10.73 86.07 34.12
N MET A 59 10.71 85.87 32.80
CA MET A 59 10.98 84.59 32.13
C MET A 59 12.22 84.62 31.21
N ALA A 60 13.02 85.69 31.24
CA ALA A 60 14.19 85.87 30.37
C ALA A 60 15.16 84.69 30.45
N ASN A 61 15.36 84.13 31.65
CA ASN A 61 16.22 82.97 31.91
C ASN A 61 15.69 81.63 31.34
N ARG A 62 14.50 81.64 30.71
CA ARG A 62 13.85 80.50 30.02
C ARG A 62 13.55 80.81 28.54
N CYS A 63 14.09 81.90 28.03
CA CYS A 63 13.92 82.34 26.64
C CYS A 63 15.28 82.50 25.95
N GLY A 64 15.26 82.68 24.63
CA GLY A 64 16.42 82.94 23.80
C GLY A 64 17.11 81.69 23.26
N THR A 65 17.87 81.89 22.19
CA THR A 65 18.56 80.85 21.41
C THR A 65 19.48 79.98 22.26
N GLN A 66 20.18 80.57 23.24
CA GLN A 66 21.07 79.82 24.13
C GLN A 66 20.30 78.86 25.06
N PHE A 67 19.14 79.29 25.58
CA PHE A 67 18.28 78.42 26.39
C PHE A 67 17.66 77.31 25.52
N LEU A 68 17.19 77.65 24.31
CA LEU A 68 16.70 76.68 23.33
C LEU A 68 17.75 75.60 23.02
N ALA A 69 18.98 75.99 22.67
CA ALA A 69 20.06 75.05 22.36
C ALA A 69 20.39 74.12 23.54
N LYS A 70 20.45 74.66 24.76
CA LYS A 70 20.69 73.87 25.98
C LYS A 70 19.54 72.90 26.27
N SER A 71 18.29 73.35 26.13
CA SER A 71 17.10 72.50 26.32
C SER A 71 17.02 71.39 25.27
N LEU A 72 17.23 71.70 23.98
CA LEU A 72 17.23 70.70 22.90
C LEU A 72 18.30 69.62 23.14
N ASN A 73 19.53 70.01 23.50
CA ASN A 73 20.59 69.05 23.82
C ASN A 73 20.22 68.19 25.05
N THR A 74 19.69 68.80 26.11
CA THR A 74 19.27 68.08 27.32
C THR A 74 18.15 67.08 27.04
N THR A 75 17.14 67.48 26.27
CA THR A 75 16.02 66.61 25.86
C THR A 75 16.48 65.50 24.93
N LEU A 76 17.38 65.79 23.98
CA LEU A 76 17.93 64.78 23.06
C LEU A 76 18.76 63.74 23.81
N MET A 77 19.69 64.16 24.69
CA MET A 77 20.52 63.25 25.47
C MET A 77 19.71 62.42 26.47
N ALA A 78 18.64 62.98 27.05
CA ALA A 78 17.70 62.20 27.86
C ALA A 78 16.96 61.16 27.01
N HIS A 79 16.41 61.56 25.85
CA HIS A 79 15.68 60.65 24.97
C HIS A 79 16.55 59.52 24.40
N ILE A 80 17.81 59.80 24.07
CA ILE A 80 18.80 58.79 23.66
C ILE A 80 19.04 57.81 24.82
N ARG A 81 19.29 58.30 26.05
CA ARG A 81 19.52 57.43 27.21
C ARG A 81 18.31 56.54 27.53
N ASP A 82 17.10 57.07 27.45
CA ASP A 82 15.86 56.31 27.69
C ASP A 82 15.62 55.22 26.62
N ARG A 83 16.18 55.37 25.40
CA ARG A 83 15.95 54.44 24.27
C ARG A 83 17.11 53.50 23.96
N LEU A 84 18.33 53.78 24.42
CA LEU A 84 19.47 52.86 24.27
C LEU A 84 19.22 51.46 24.86
N PRO A 85 18.57 51.28 26.02
CA PRO A 85 18.23 49.95 26.53
C PRO A 85 17.28 49.17 25.61
N ASP A 86 16.22 49.80 25.09
CA ASP A 86 15.28 49.20 24.13
C ASP A 86 16.01 48.73 22.86
N ILE A 87 16.92 49.57 22.35
CA ILE A 87 17.71 49.31 21.15
C ILE A 87 18.69 48.15 21.39
N LYS A 88 19.38 48.13 22.53
CA LYS A 88 20.31 47.05 22.92
C LYS A 88 19.60 45.72 23.09
N ALA A 89 18.43 45.70 23.72
CA ALA A 89 17.61 44.51 23.85
C ALA A 89 17.18 43.97 22.47
N ARG A 90 16.71 44.86 21.59
CA ARG A 90 16.30 44.49 20.22
C ARG A 90 17.47 43.98 19.36
N LEU A 91 18.65 44.60 19.46
CA LEU A 91 19.87 44.12 18.78
C LEU A 91 20.24 42.71 19.23
N ASN A 92 20.22 42.42 20.54
CA ASN A 92 20.49 41.07 21.05
C ASN A 92 19.48 40.04 20.52
N THR A 93 18.18 40.39 20.45
CA THR A 93 17.16 39.51 19.85
C THR A 93 17.43 39.24 18.37
N LEU A 94 17.72 40.29 17.59
CA LEU A 94 18.01 40.18 16.16
C LEU A 94 19.30 39.37 15.90
N MET A 95 20.36 39.59 16.68
CA MET A 95 21.58 38.77 16.63
C MET A 95 21.29 37.29 16.91
N GLY A 96 20.47 36.98 17.92
CA GLY A 96 20.07 35.61 18.22
C GLY A 96 19.29 34.96 17.08
N GLN A 97 18.32 35.68 16.50
CA GLN A 97 17.53 35.22 15.37
C GLN A 97 18.39 34.96 14.13
N THR A 98 19.19 35.94 13.69
CA THR A 98 20.07 35.80 12.52
C THR A 98 21.17 34.75 12.74
N GLN A 99 21.63 34.52 13.98
CA GLN A 99 22.59 33.46 14.26
C GLN A 99 21.95 32.05 14.29
N GLN A 100 20.66 31.93 14.67
CA GLN A 100 19.90 30.69 14.54
C GLN A 100 19.57 30.37 13.07
N GLU A 101 19.19 31.39 12.30
CA GLU A 101 18.99 31.33 10.84
C GLU A 101 20.29 30.91 10.12
N LEU A 102 21.41 31.56 10.43
CA LEU A 102 22.73 31.19 9.91
C LEU A 102 23.14 29.75 10.27
N ALA A 103 22.80 29.29 11.47
CA ALA A 103 23.04 27.90 11.88
C ALA A 103 22.18 26.89 11.08
N SER A 104 20.98 27.28 10.61
CA SER A 104 20.14 26.42 9.76
C SER A 104 20.74 26.17 8.38
N TYR A 105 21.53 27.11 7.84
CA TYR A 105 22.33 26.90 6.64
C TYR A 105 23.62 26.08 6.90
N GLY A 106 23.93 25.76 8.17
CA GLY A 106 24.97 24.83 8.61
C GLY A 106 26.39 25.40 8.71
N ASN A 107 27.16 24.93 9.69
CA ASN A 107 28.43 25.51 10.11
C ASN A 107 29.51 25.61 9.01
N LYS A 108 30.14 26.78 8.91
CA LYS A 108 31.34 27.02 8.07
C LYS A 108 32.61 26.34 8.57
N GLN A 109 32.67 25.88 9.83
CA GLN A 109 33.86 25.27 10.43
C GLN A 109 34.35 24.01 9.70
N PHE A 110 33.50 23.33 8.92
CA PHE A 110 33.88 22.18 8.08
C PHE A 110 33.97 22.51 6.58
N SER A 111 33.92 23.79 6.20
CA SER A 111 33.93 24.25 4.79
C SER A 111 35.33 24.42 4.18
N GLY A 112 36.39 24.32 4.99
CA GLY A 112 37.79 24.38 4.52
C GLY A 112 38.16 23.17 3.64
N ARG A 113 39.12 23.34 2.72
CA ARG A 113 39.54 22.26 1.79
C ARG A 113 39.91 20.97 2.53
N GLU A 114 40.62 21.11 3.65
CA GLU A 114 41.10 20.04 4.54
C GLU A 114 39.98 19.24 5.23
N HIS A 115 38.74 19.75 5.25
CA HIS A 115 37.63 19.11 5.95
C HIS A 115 36.57 18.51 4.99
N ARG A 116 36.71 18.73 3.68
CA ARG A 116 35.76 18.25 2.65
C ARG A 116 35.60 16.73 2.66
N GLY A 117 36.70 15.98 2.74
CA GLY A 117 36.66 14.52 2.82
C GLY A 117 35.90 14.02 4.05
N SER A 118 36.18 14.60 5.23
CA SER A 118 35.47 14.27 6.48
C SER A 118 33.97 14.55 6.38
N LEU A 119 33.59 15.73 5.86
CA LEU A 119 32.19 16.12 5.66
C LEU A 119 31.46 15.18 4.69
N ILE A 120 32.09 14.85 3.56
CA ILE A 120 31.56 13.90 2.56
C ILE A 120 31.37 12.52 3.20
N LEU A 121 32.37 11.98 3.89
CA LEU A 121 32.30 10.68 4.55
C LEU A 121 31.22 10.63 5.66
N GLN A 122 31.05 11.72 6.42
CA GLN A 122 29.99 11.87 7.42
C GLN A 122 28.60 11.84 6.76
N LEU A 123 28.39 12.61 5.69
CA LEU A 123 27.11 12.67 4.97
C LEU A 123 26.77 11.34 4.30
N MET A 124 27.75 10.69 3.65
CA MET A 124 27.61 9.36 3.05
C MET A 124 27.26 8.29 4.10
N THR A 125 27.95 8.30 5.24
CA THR A 125 27.68 7.37 6.34
C THR A 125 26.28 7.59 6.91
N ARG A 126 25.87 8.85 7.14
CA ARG A 126 24.52 9.19 7.61
C ARG A 126 23.42 8.75 6.62
N PHE A 127 23.64 8.92 5.32
CA PHE A 127 22.73 8.45 4.28
C PHE A 127 22.62 6.91 4.26
N ALA A 128 23.76 6.20 4.30
CA ALA A 128 23.80 4.74 4.36
C ALA A 128 23.10 4.19 5.62
N SER A 129 23.34 4.79 6.80
CA SER A 129 22.65 4.43 8.04
C SER A 129 21.15 4.72 7.97
N SER A 130 20.73 5.85 7.38
CA SER A 130 19.30 6.16 7.19
C SER A 130 18.60 5.15 6.28
N PHE A 131 19.25 4.74 5.18
CA PHE A 131 18.77 3.70 4.27
C PHE A 131 18.61 2.35 4.98
N ILE A 132 19.62 1.92 5.73
CA ILE A 132 19.60 0.70 6.53
C ILE A 132 18.49 0.75 7.60
N SER A 133 18.39 1.83 8.38
CA SER A 133 17.35 1.98 9.42
C SER A 133 15.94 2.10 8.86
N SER A 134 15.76 2.60 7.63
CA SER A 134 14.46 2.63 6.96
C SER A 134 14.03 1.25 6.46
N ILE A 135 14.98 0.42 6.02
CA ILE A 135 14.73 -1.00 5.71
C ILE A 135 14.45 -1.80 6.98
N ASP A 136 15.16 -1.53 8.09
CA ASP A 136 14.97 -2.25 9.36
C ASP A 136 13.80 -1.73 10.22
N GLY A 137 13.13 -0.64 9.81
CA GLY A 137 12.05 -0.02 10.58
C GLY A 137 12.51 0.68 11.86
N THR A 138 13.81 0.96 12.00
CA THR A 138 14.44 1.60 13.16
C THR A 138 14.71 3.10 12.96
N SER A 139 14.22 3.70 11.87
CA SER A 139 14.30 5.14 11.62
C SER A 139 13.59 5.96 12.72
N SER A 140 14.15 7.11 13.10
CA SER A 140 13.55 8.03 14.06
C SER A 140 12.36 8.82 13.49
N GLU A 141 12.27 8.95 12.16
CA GLU A 141 11.24 9.70 11.46
C GLU A 141 10.33 8.75 10.69
N ILE A 142 9.36 8.15 11.41
CA ILE A 142 8.40 7.19 10.86
C ILE A 142 7.17 7.94 10.34
N SER A 143 6.85 7.76 9.05
CA SER A 143 5.62 8.28 8.46
C SER A 143 4.39 7.61 9.05
N THR A 144 3.45 8.40 9.57
CA THR A 144 2.15 7.91 10.07
C THR A 144 1.05 7.87 9.00
N LYS A 145 1.36 8.26 7.75
CA LYS A 145 0.39 8.43 6.66
C LYS A 145 0.31 7.23 5.71
N GLU A 146 1.42 6.52 5.51
CA GLU A 146 1.51 5.38 4.59
C GLU A 146 2.48 4.33 5.12
N LEU A 147 2.30 3.08 4.69
CA LEU A 147 3.20 1.98 5.04
C LEU A 147 4.42 2.01 4.11
N CYS A 148 5.61 2.22 4.69
CA CYS A 148 6.88 2.30 3.99
C CYS A 148 7.96 1.41 4.66
N GLY A 149 9.10 1.22 4.00
CA GLY A 149 10.27 0.59 4.60
C GLY A 149 10.11 -0.93 4.79
N GLY A 150 10.80 -1.49 5.78
CA GLY A 150 10.72 -2.93 6.11
C GLY A 150 9.30 -3.44 6.35
N ALA A 151 8.43 -2.62 6.95
CA ALA A 151 7.04 -2.98 7.19
C ALA A 151 6.22 -3.10 5.88
N ARG A 152 6.56 -2.30 4.86
CA ARG A 152 5.99 -2.41 3.51
C ARG A 152 6.51 -3.63 2.76
N ILE A 153 7.80 -3.95 2.87
CA ILE A 153 8.40 -5.18 2.33
C ILE A 153 7.75 -6.42 2.95
N TYR A 154 7.54 -6.44 4.28
CA TYR A 154 6.82 -7.52 4.96
C TYR A 154 5.38 -7.69 4.45
N TYR A 155 4.65 -6.59 4.24
CA TYR A 155 3.31 -6.62 3.64
C TYR A 155 3.31 -7.15 2.20
N ILE A 156 4.32 -6.80 1.40
CA ILE A 156 4.47 -7.33 0.02
C ILE A 156 4.63 -8.85 0.06
N PHE A 157 5.49 -9.41 0.91
CA PHE A 157 5.67 -10.86 1.02
C PHE A 157 4.41 -11.59 1.51
N ASN A 158 3.79 -11.13 2.60
CA ASN A 158 2.72 -11.88 3.25
C ASN A 158 1.34 -11.61 2.64
N SER A 159 1.01 -10.36 2.34
CA SER A 159 -0.35 -9.96 1.94
C SER A 159 -0.52 -9.71 0.44
N VAL A 160 0.52 -9.33 -0.29
CA VAL A 160 0.43 -9.16 -1.75
C VAL A 160 0.79 -10.46 -2.46
N PHE A 161 1.98 -11.00 -2.19
CA PHE A 161 2.48 -12.21 -2.83
C PHE A 161 1.73 -13.46 -2.36
N GLY A 162 1.51 -13.64 -1.04
CA GLY A 162 0.68 -14.72 -0.49
C GLY A 162 -0.69 -14.82 -1.18
N ASN A 163 -1.49 -13.74 -1.14
CA ASN A 163 -2.79 -13.68 -1.81
C ASN A 163 -2.68 -13.95 -3.33
N SER A 164 -1.64 -13.44 -4.00
CA SER A 164 -1.43 -13.67 -5.44
C SER A 164 -1.23 -15.17 -5.74
N LEU A 165 -0.46 -15.88 -4.90
CA LEU A 165 -0.29 -17.33 -5.03
C LEU A 165 -1.59 -18.10 -4.70
N GLU A 166 -2.36 -17.67 -3.71
CA GLU A 166 -3.63 -18.30 -3.32
C GLU A 166 -4.69 -18.21 -4.43
N THR A 167 -4.73 -17.10 -5.18
CA THR A 167 -5.70 -16.91 -6.29
C THR A 167 -5.48 -17.82 -7.51
N ILE A 168 -4.36 -18.55 -7.60
CA ILE A 168 -4.08 -19.45 -8.71
C ILE A 168 -4.72 -20.82 -8.45
N ASP A 169 -5.81 -21.13 -9.17
CA ASP A 169 -6.35 -22.50 -9.27
C ASP A 169 -5.41 -23.37 -10.13
N PRO A 170 -4.84 -24.46 -9.58
CA PRO A 170 -3.95 -25.38 -10.30
C PRO A 170 -4.57 -26.13 -11.49
N THR A 171 -5.87 -25.99 -11.73
CA THR A 171 -6.61 -26.83 -12.67
C THR A 171 -7.58 -26.06 -13.57
N HIS A 172 -7.58 -24.72 -13.48
CA HIS A 172 -8.47 -23.82 -14.25
C HIS A 172 -8.28 -23.92 -15.77
N ASN A 173 -7.03 -24.05 -16.22
CA ASN A 173 -6.65 -24.19 -17.64
C ASN A 173 -6.55 -25.65 -18.11
N LEU A 174 -7.05 -26.62 -17.33
CA LEU A 174 -7.08 -28.03 -17.69
C LEU A 174 -8.53 -28.48 -17.88
N SER A 175 -8.97 -28.64 -19.13
CA SER A 175 -10.28 -29.26 -19.40
C SER A 175 -10.24 -30.76 -19.11
N VAL A 176 -11.42 -31.37 -18.99
CA VAL A 176 -11.52 -32.84 -18.89
C VAL A 176 -11.01 -33.52 -20.16
N LEU A 177 -11.13 -32.87 -21.32
CA LEU A 177 -10.64 -33.38 -22.60
C LEU A 177 -9.10 -33.34 -22.68
N ASP A 178 -8.45 -32.29 -22.17
CA ASP A 178 -6.98 -32.20 -22.09
C ASP A 178 -6.41 -33.32 -21.22
N ILE A 179 -7.00 -33.52 -20.03
CA ILE A 179 -6.57 -34.57 -19.10
C ILE A 179 -6.80 -35.95 -19.71
N ARG A 180 -7.96 -36.20 -20.35
CA ARG A 180 -8.25 -37.46 -21.05
C ARG A 180 -7.24 -37.72 -22.18
N THR A 181 -6.90 -36.68 -22.93
CA THR A 181 -5.94 -36.74 -24.05
C THR A 181 -4.53 -37.03 -23.55
N ALA A 182 -4.09 -36.38 -22.46
CA ALA A 182 -2.81 -36.66 -21.82
C ALA A 182 -2.72 -38.10 -21.28
N ILE A 183 -3.80 -38.63 -20.67
CA ILE A 183 -3.89 -40.03 -20.22
C ILE A 183 -3.77 -40.99 -21.41
N ARG A 184 -4.54 -40.77 -22.49
CA ARG A 184 -4.50 -41.61 -23.70
C ARG A 184 -3.12 -41.57 -24.38
N ASN A 185 -2.53 -40.38 -24.55
CA ASN A 185 -1.21 -40.23 -25.16
C ASN A 185 -0.09 -40.85 -24.31
N SER A 186 -0.18 -40.74 -22.98
CA SER A 186 0.79 -41.38 -22.04
C SER A 186 0.60 -42.88 -21.91
N THR A 187 -0.57 -43.41 -22.28
CA THR A 187 -0.88 -44.84 -22.35
C THR A 187 -0.33 -45.47 -23.65
N GLY A 188 -0.33 -44.70 -24.74
CA GLY A 188 0.21 -45.14 -26.03
C GLY A 188 -0.63 -46.24 -26.69
N PRO A 189 -0.01 -47.13 -27.50
CA PRO A 189 -0.74 -48.05 -28.40
C PRO A 189 -1.30 -49.31 -27.72
N ARG A 190 -1.32 -49.39 -26.39
CA ARG A 190 -1.81 -50.56 -25.64
C ARG A 190 -2.75 -50.14 -24.51
N PRO A 191 -3.86 -50.86 -24.25
CA PRO A 191 -4.75 -50.52 -23.14
C PRO A 191 -4.05 -50.72 -21.79
N SER A 192 -4.06 -49.68 -20.94
CA SER A 192 -3.53 -49.76 -19.57
C SER A 192 -4.59 -50.21 -18.56
N LEU A 193 -4.13 -50.87 -17.50
CA LEU A 193 -4.94 -51.21 -16.31
C LEU A 193 -4.95 -50.07 -15.26
N PHE A 194 -3.99 -49.14 -15.32
CA PHE A 194 -3.82 -48.04 -14.37
C PHE A 194 -3.55 -46.73 -15.10
N VAL A 195 -3.80 -45.59 -14.43
CA VAL A 195 -3.48 -44.27 -15.00
C VAL A 195 -1.95 -44.09 -15.06
N PRO A 196 -1.35 -43.72 -16.20
CA PRO A 196 0.09 -43.53 -16.29
C PRO A 196 0.58 -42.33 -15.46
N GLU A 197 1.61 -42.51 -14.65
CA GLU A 197 2.24 -41.43 -13.87
C GLU A 197 2.77 -40.30 -14.77
N LEU A 198 3.20 -40.65 -15.99
CA LEU A 198 3.64 -39.70 -17.02
C LEU A 198 2.55 -38.68 -17.39
N ALA A 199 1.26 -39.04 -17.33
CA ALA A 199 0.17 -38.10 -17.60
C ALA A 199 0.08 -37.03 -16.51
N PHE A 200 0.30 -37.39 -15.25
CA PHE A 200 0.38 -36.45 -14.13
C PHE A 200 1.62 -35.55 -14.25
N ASP A 201 2.78 -36.13 -14.52
CA ASP A 201 4.06 -35.40 -14.67
C ASP A 201 4.01 -34.34 -15.80
N LEU A 202 3.48 -34.71 -16.97
CA LEU A 202 3.29 -33.80 -18.10
C LEU A 202 2.30 -32.67 -17.81
N LEU A 203 1.26 -32.92 -17.02
CA LEU A 203 0.22 -31.93 -16.71
C LEU A 203 0.56 -31.01 -15.54
N VAL A 204 1.35 -31.46 -14.55
CA VAL A 204 1.69 -30.65 -13.36
C VAL A 204 2.81 -29.63 -13.64
N LYS A 205 3.77 -29.96 -14.52
CA LYS A 205 4.92 -29.09 -14.86
C LYS A 205 4.54 -27.75 -15.54
N PRO A 206 3.49 -27.67 -16.36
CA PRO A 206 2.90 -26.39 -16.79
C PRO A 206 2.28 -25.59 -15.64
N GLN A 207 1.55 -26.24 -14.72
CA GLN A 207 0.87 -25.54 -13.61
C GLN A 207 1.85 -24.88 -12.66
N ILE A 208 2.92 -25.59 -12.29
CA ILE A 208 4.00 -25.02 -11.47
C ILE A 208 4.61 -23.77 -12.14
N LYS A 209 4.60 -23.67 -13.47
CA LYS A 209 5.08 -22.46 -14.17
C LYS A 209 4.18 -21.23 -13.95
N LEU A 210 2.90 -21.40 -13.59
CA LEU A 210 2.01 -20.27 -13.27
C LEU A 210 2.48 -19.48 -12.04
N LEU A 211 3.27 -20.10 -11.15
CA LEU A 211 3.88 -19.45 -9.99
C LEU A 211 5.02 -18.47 -10.36
N GLU A 212 5.50 -18.48 -11.60
CA GLU A 212 6.64 -17.67 -12.08
C GLU A 212 6.29 -16.17 -12.12
N ILE A 213 5.17 -15.82 -12.73
CA ILE A 213 4.71 -14.43 -12.90
C ILE A 213 4.51 -13.70 -11.54
N PRO A 214 3.74 -14.22 -10.55
CA PRO A 214 3.60 -13.56 -9.26
C PRO A 214 4.92 -13.52 -8.47
N SER A 215 5.81 -14.51 -8.66
CA SER A 215 7.11 -14.53 -7.99
C SER A 215 8.05 -13.45 -8.53
N GLN A 216 8.10 -13.26 -9.85
CA GLN A 216 8.86 -12.15 -10.46
C GLN A 216 8.26 -10.80 -10.07
N ARG A 217 6.92 -10.64 -10.07
CA ARG A 217 6.28 -9.40 -9.63
C ARG A 217 6.54 -9.10 -8.14
N CYS A 218 6.77 -10.11 -7.30
CA CYS A 218 7.21 -9.93 -5.92
C CYS A 218 8.63 -9.32 -5.84
N VAL A 219 9.58 -9.79 -6.68
CA VAL A 219 10.92 -9.19 -6.78
C VAL A 219 10.83 -7.71 -7.21
N GLU A 220 10.03 -7.42 -8.24
CA GLU A 220 9.82 -6.06 -8.75
C GLU A 220 9.25 -5.12 -7.70
N LEU A 221 8.19 -5.53 -6.97
CA LEU A 221 7.55 -4.72 -5.93
C LEU A 221 8.49 -4.40 -4.75
N VAL A 222 9.41 -5.31 -4.41
CA VAL A 222 10.43 -5.04 -3.36
C VAL A 222 11.52 -4.12 -3.90
N TYR A 223 11.94 -4.26 -5.16
CA TYR A 223 12.86 -3.31 -5.79
C TYR A 223 12.24 -1.90 -5.89
N GLU A 224 10.97 -1.78 -6.27
CA GLU A 224 10.21 -0.51 -6.28
C GLU A 224 10.23 0.17 -4.90
N GLU A 225 10.00 -0.58 -3.81
CA GLU A 225 10.05 -0.05 -2.44
C GLU A 225 11.47 0.34 -2.00
N LEU A 226 12.50 -0.45 -2.33
CA LEU A 226 13.90 -0.10 -2.03
C LEU A 226 14.35 1.18 -2.74
N ILE A 227 13.91 1.39 -3.99
CA ILE A 227 14.13 2.63 -4.73
C ILE A 227 13.36 3.79 -4.10
N LYS A 228 12.13 3.57 -3.60
CA LYS A 228 11.37 4.60 -2.86
C LYS A 228 12.08 5.00 -1.56
N ILE A 229 12.61 4.04 -0.79
CA ILE A 229 13.41 4.30 0.42
C ILE A 229 14.65 5.14 0.06
N CYS A 230 15.40 4.74 -0.98
CA CYS A 230 16.60 5.45 -1.43
C CYS A 230 16.36 6.96 -1.68
N HIS A 231 15.27 7.31 -2.37
CA HIS A 231 14.90 8.71 -2.60
C HIS A 231 14.44 9.45 -1.33
N THR A 232 13.92 8.73 -0.34
CA THR A 232 13.35 9.31 0.89
C THR A 232 14.40 9.56 1.98
N CYS A 233 15.54 8.86 1.97
CA CYS A 233 16.62 8.97 2.97
C CYS A 233 17.47 10.26 2.91
N GLY A 234 17.01 11.31 2.22
CA GLY A 234 17.68 12.61 2.19
C GLY A 234 17.49 13.40 3.49
N SER A 235 18.57 13.79 4.16
CA SER A 235 18.51 14.68 5.31
C SER A 235 18.51 16.16 4.88
N THR A 236 18.07 17.06 5.79
CA THR A 236 18.13 18.51 5.58
C THR A 236 19.55 19.04 5.32
N GLU A 237 20.57 18.43 5.94
CA GLU A 237 21.99 18.69 5.66
C GLU A 237 22.40 18.24 4.24
N LEU A 238 21.79 17.17 3.72
CA LEU A 238 22.06 16.66 2.37
C LEU A 238 21.46 17.58 1.30
N SER A 239 20.30 18.17 1.58
CA SER A 239 19.62 19.14 0.69
C SER A 239 20.41 20.42 0.44
N ARG A 240 21.39 20.76 1.30
CA ARG A 240 22.37 21.83 1.04
C ARG A 240 23.32 21.52 -0.12
N PHE A 241 23.54 20.23 -0.39
CA PHE A 241 24.49 19.72 -1.40
C PHE A 241 23.74 18.87 -2.44
N PRO A 242 22.86 19.46 -3.27
CA PRO A 242 21.96 18.72 -4.16
C PRO A 242 22.70 17.82 -5.16
N ARG A 243 23.94 18.17 -5.55
CA ARG A 243 24.78 17.31 -6.42
C ARG A 243 25.24 16.03 -5.71
N LEU A 244 25.67 16.13 -4.44
CA LEU A 244 25.97 14.96 -3.61
C LEU A 244 24.72 14.12 -3.36
N GLN A 245 23.57 14.75 -3.05
CA GLN A 245 22.30 14.02 -2.87
C GLN A 245 21.91 13.24 -4.13
N ALA A 246 21.98 13.85 -5.31
CA ALA A 246 21.70 13.18 -6.57
C ALA A 246 22.67 12.00 -6.82
N LYS A 247 23.98 12.19 -6.62
CA LYS A 247 24.98 11.13 -6.82
C LYS A 247 24.90 9.99 -5.80
N LEU A 248 24.47 10.27 -4.56
CA LEU A 248 24.16 9.23 -3.57
C LEU A 248 22.99 8.34 -4.03
N ILE A 249 21.91 8.97 -4.51
CA ILE A 249 20.72 8.27 -5.01
C ILE A 249 21.05 7.47 -6.28
N GLU A 250 21.85 8.03 -7.19
CA GLU A 250 22.32 7.37 -8.42
C GLU A 250 23.09 6.08 -8.11
N VAL A 251 24.17 6.16 -7.31
CA VAL A 251 25.03 5.00 -7.00
C VAL A 251 24.28 3.88 -6.25
N VAL A 252 23.31 4.23 -5.39
CA VAL A 252 22.49 3.21 -4.71
C VAL A 252 21.37 2.65 -5.60
N SER A 253 20.81 3.45 -6.51
CA SER A 253 19.85 2.97 -7.51
C SER A 253 20.50 2.00 -8.50
N ASP A 254 21.75 2.25 -8.90
CA ASP A 254 22.52 1.36 -9.76
C ASP A 254 22.91 0.07 -9.01
N LEU A 255 23.35 0.14 -7.74
CA LEU A 255 23.55 -1.04 -6.90
C LEU A 255 22.28 -1.91 -6.81
N LEU A 256 21.12 -1.30 -6.57
CA LEU A 256 19.85 -2.03 -6.52
C LEU A 256 19.50 -2.67 -7.87
N ARG A 257 19.82 -2.00 -8.99
CA ARG A 257 19.58 -2.51 -10.36
C ARG A 257 20.52 -3.65 -10.74
N GLU A 258 21.80 -3.56 -10.36
CA GLU A 258 22.79 -4.64 -10.49
C GLU A 258 22.34 -5.92 -9.76
N ARG A 259 21.60 -5.78 -8.66
CA ARG A 259 21.08 -6.91 -7.86
C ARG A 259 19.72 -7.45 -8.28
N LEU A 260 18.91 -6.66 -8.99
CA LEU A 260 17.60 -7.07 -9.49
C LEU A 260 17.69 -8.28 -10.43
N GLY A 261 18.59 -8.24 -11.43
CA GLY A 261 18.79 -9.33 -12.40
C GLY A 261 19.14 -10.67 -11.75
N PRO A 262 20.24 -10.77 -10.96
CA PRO A 262 20.61 -11.99 -10.26
C PRO A 262 19.51 -12.53 -9.32
N CYS A 263 18.73 -11.66 -8.69
CA CYS A 263 17.59 -12.07 -7.85
C CYS A 263 16.46 -12.68 -8.70
N SER A 264 16.10 -12.04 -9.81
CA SER A 264 15.08 -12.51 -10.75
C SER A 264 15.44 -13.87 -11.37
N SER A 265 16.68 -14.04 -11.85
CA SER A 265 17.17 -15.31 -12.41
C SER A 265 17.24 -16.43 -11.37
N TYR A 266 17.50 -16.12 -10.10
CA TYR A 266 17.45 -17.12 -9.03
C TYR A 266 16.00 -17.55 -8.71
N VAL A 267 15.03 -16.64 -8.73
CA VAL A 267 13.61 -16.96 -8.57
C VAL A 267 13.08 -17.81 -9.73
N GLU A 268 13.48 -17.52 -10.98
CA GLU A 268 13.22 -18.39 -12.14
C GLU A 268 13.85 -19.79 -11.96
N SER A 269 15.07 -19.84 -11.41
CA SER A 269 15.78 -21.10 -11.13
C SER A 269 15.08 -21.94 -10.06
N LEU A 270 14.57 -21.33 -8.98
CA LEU A 270 13.78 -22.03 -7.95
C LEU A 270 12.57 -22.75 -8.56
N ILE A 271 11.82 -22.06 -9.43
CA ILE A 271 10.61 -22.61 -10.06
C ILE A 271 10.98 -23.64 -11.13
N SER A 272 12.09 -23.45 -11.84
CA SER A 272 12.65 -24.44 -12.76
C SER A 272 13.10 -25.72 -12.05
N ILE A 273 13.65 -25.64 -10.84
CA ILE A 273 13.99 -26.80 -10.00
C ILE A 273 12.72 -27.57 -9.61
N GLN A 274 11.66 -26.88 -9.17
CA GLN A 274 10.37 -27.52 -8.85
C GLN A 274 9.69 -28.17 -10.07
N ARG A 275 10.03 -27.73 -11.28
CA ARG A 275 9.56 -28.30 -12.55
C ARG A 275 10.48 -29.40 -13.11
N ALA A 276 11.70 -29.53 -12.61
CA ALA A 276 12.66 -30.54 -13.09
C ALA A 276 12.39 -31.93 -12.51
N TYR A 277 11.96 -32.01 -11.24
CA TYR A 277 11.70 -33.26 -10.54
C TYR A 277 10.42 -33.19 -9.69
N ILE A 278 9.54 -34.18 -9.85
CA ILE A 278 8.27 -34.28 -9.14
C ILE A 278 8.38 -35.36 -8.05
N ASN A 279 8.41 -34.96 -6.78
CA ASN A 279 8.62 -35.87 -5.66
C ASN A 279 7.31 -36.50 -5.16
N THR A 280 6.90 -37.60 -5.77
CA THR A 280 5.71 -38.38 -5.35
C THR A 280 5.84 -39.04 -3.97
N ASN A 281 7.03 -39.01 -3.34
CA ASN A 281 7.25 -39.49 -1.97
C ASN A 281 7.18 -38.37 -0.91
N HIS A 282 6.75 -37.15 -1.27
CA HIS A 282 6.61 -36.05 -0.31
C HIS A 282 5.54 -36.36 0.76
N PRO A 283 5.80 -36.15 2.07
CA PRO A 283 4.91 -36.61 3.15
C PRO A 283 3.50 -36.01 3.12
N ASN A 284 3.35 -34.78 2.61
CA ASN A 284 2.03 -34.12 2.48
C ASN A 284 1.31 -34.44 1.14
N PHE A 285 1.92 -35.23 0.25
CA PHE A 285 1.33 -35.54 -1.07
C PHE A 285 0.28 -36.65 -0.96
N LEU A 286 -0.89 -36.42 -1.56
CA LEU A 286 -2.00 -37.36 -1.54
C LEU A 286 -1.74 -38.52 -2.52
N GLY A 287 -1.07 -39.57 -2.05
CA GLY A 287 -0.76 -40.76 -2.86
C GLY A 287 -1.98 -41.36 -3.56
N ALA A 288 -1.77 -41.92 -4.75
CA ALA A 288 -2.83 -42.27 -5.70
C ALA A 288 -3.96 -43.14 -5.13
N ALA A 289 -3.68 -44.06 -4.21
CA ALA A 289 -4.69 -44.89 -3.55
C ALA A 289 -5.62 -44.06 -2.62
N ALA A 290 -5.08 -43.12 -1.85
CA ALA A 290 -5.86 -42.21 -1.01
C ALA A 290 -6.66 -41.22 -1.85
N ALA A 291 -6.06 -40.71 -2.94
CA ALA A 291 -6.76 -39.87 -3.90
C ALA A 291 -7.93 -40.63 -4.55
N MET A 292 -7.73 -41.84 -5.07
CA MET A 292 -8.79 -42.65 -5.69
C MET A 292 -9.91 -43.01 -4.71
N SER A 293 -9.58 -43.36 -3.46
CA SER A 293 -10.57 -43.58 -2.40
C SER A 293 -11.45 -42.34 -2.18
N SER A 294 -10.83 -41.16 -2.09
CA SER A 294 -11.53 -39.87 -1.99
C SER A 294 -12.38 -39.54 -3.24
N VAL A 295 -11.96 -39.96 -4.44
CA VAL A 295 -12.77 -39.80 -5.67
C VAL A 295 -14.02 -40.68 -5.60
N ILE A 296 -13.87 -41.95 -5.23
CA ILE A 296 -14.99 -42.91 -5.10
C ILE A 296 -15.97 -42.44 -4.03
N GLN A 297 -15.49 -42.03 -2.86
CA GLN A 297 -16.34 -41.50 -1.78
C GLN A 297 -17.12 -40.26 -2.24
N ASN A 298 -16.46 -39.28 -2.87
CA ASN A 298 -17.14 -38.09 -3.37
C ASN A 298 -18.14 -38.38 -4.49
N LYS A 299 -17.94 -39.45 -5.29
CA LYS A 299 -18.94 -39.92 -6.26
C LYS A 299 -20.17 -40.50 -5.55
N GLN A 300 -19.97 -41.42 -4.60
CA GLN A 300 -21.05 -42.01 -3.81
C GLN A 300 -21.83 -40.96 -2.99
N GLU A 301 -21.16 -39.94 -2.45
CA GLU A 301 -21.82 -38.84 -1.75
C GLU A 301 -22.64 -37.95 -2.70
N LYS A 302 -22.11 -37.63 -3.89
CA LYS A 302 -22.88 -36.91 -4.93
C LYS A 302 -24.09 -37.70 -5.41
N GLU A 303 -23.95 -39.01 -5.64
CA GLU A 303 -25.05 -39.90 -6.03
C GLU A 303 -26.13 -39.95 -4.94
N LYS A 304 -25.73 -40.14 -3.66
CA LYS A 304 -26.63 -40.13 -2.51
C LYS A 304 -27.36 -38.79 -2.35
N GLN A 305 -26.66 -37.67 -2.53
CA GLN A 305 -27.27 -36.33 -2.51
C GLN A 305 -28.22 -36.11 -3.69
N ALA A 306 -27.88 -36.60 -4.89
CA ALA A 306 -28.74 -36.50 -6.08
C ALA A 306 -30.04 -37.30 -5.89
N VAL A 307 -29.98 -38.53 -5.37
CA VAL A 307 -31.16 -39.35 -5.04
C VAL A 307 -32.04 -38.64 -4.00
N ILE A 308 -31.45 -38.11 -2.92
CA ILE A 308 -32.21 -37.34 -1.90
C ILE A 308 -32.86 -36.08 -2.51
N ALA A 309 -32.17 -35.39 -3.42
CA ALA A 309 -32.71 -34.22 -4.10
C ALA A 309 -33.82 -34.58 -5.10
N GLU A 310 -33.73 -35.72 -5.79
CA GLU A 310 -34.78 -36.23 -6.67
C GLU A 310 -36.01 -36.68 -5.86
N GLU A 311 -35.83 -37.43 -4.77
CA GLU A 311 -36.93 -37.80 -3.86
C GLU A 311 -37.62 -36.56 -3.29
N LYS A 312 -36.86 -35.53 -2.92
CA LYS A 312 -37.42 -34.23 -2.49
C LYS A 312 -38.26 -33.59 -3.61
N LYS A 313 -37.71 -33.44 -4.81
CA LYS A 313 -38.45 -32.91 -5.99
C LYS A 313 -39.72 -33.74 -6.28
N LYS A 314 -39.65 -35.07 -6.16
CA LYS A 314 -40.75 -36.01 -6.38
C LYS A 314 -41.83 -35.90 -5.29
N ARG A 315 -41.44 -35.65 -4.04
CA ARG A 315 -42.33 -35.37 -2.90
C ARG A 315 -43.02 -34.02 -3.03
N ASP A 316 -42.29 -32.98 -3.40
CA ASP A 316 -42.84 -31.63 -3.58
C ASP A 316 -43.78 -31.58 -4.81
N ARG A 317 -43.45 -32.31 -5.89
CA ARG A 317 -44.36 -32.52 -7.05
C ARG A 317 -45.63 -33.30 -6.69
N ARG A 318 -45.59 -34.22 -5.72
CA ARG A 318 -46.78 -34.89 -5.18
C ARG A 318 -47.65 -33.93 -4.38
N ARG A 319 -47.06 -33.17 -3.44
CA ARG A 319 -47.77 -32.13 -2.67
C ARG A 319 -48.46 -31.09 -3.54
N LEU A 320 -47.82 -30.66 -4.64
CA LEU A 320 -48.43 -29.72 -5.58
C LEU A 320 -49.65 -30.31 -6.30
N LYS A 321 -49.64 -31.61 -6.63
CA LYS A 321 -50.81 -32.31 -7.19
C LYS A 321 -51.91 -32.53 -6.15
N GLU A 322 -51.57 -32.85 -4.90
CA GLU A 322 -52.52 -33.00 -3.79
C GLU A 322 -53.23 -31.67 -3.47
N LEU A 323 -52.51 -30.54 -3.51
CA LEU A 323 -53.10 -29.20 -3.37
C LEU A 323 -53.97 -28.81 -4.58
N GLY A 324 -53.59 -29.21 -5.80
CA GLY A 324 -54.41 -29.01 -7.00
C GLY A 324 -55.73 -29.80 -6.96
N ALA A 325 -55.71 -31.03 -6.44
CA ALA A 325 -56.88 -31.89 -6.34
C ALA A 325 -57.97 -31.40 -5.37
N ALA A 326 -57.66 -30.42 -4.50
CA ALA A 326 -58.64 -29.81 -3.60
C ALA A 326 -59.59 -28.81 -4.29
N ASN A 327 -59.20 -28.24 -5.44
CA ASN A 327 -60.01 -27.33 -6.24
C ASN A 327 -60.45 -28.03 -7.54
N GLY A 328 -61.42 -28.94 -7.43
CA GLY A 328 -61.96 -29.68 -8.57
C GLY A 328 -62.74 -28.81 -9.55
N VAL A 329 -62.11 -28.45 -10.67
CA VAL A 329 -62.79 -28.06 -11.91
C VAL A 329 -62.34 -29.03 -13.00
N ALA A 330 -63.30 -29.70 -13.65
CA ALA A 330 -63.01 -30.71 -14.65
C ALA A 330 -63.02 -30.12 -16.07
N THR A 331 -62.00 -30.47 -16.84
CA THR A 331 -61.97 -30.39 -18.31
C THR A 331 -61.30 -31.67 -18.83
N PRO A 332 -61.94 -32.45 -19.70
CA PRO A 332 -61.42 -33.72 -20.18
C PRO A 332 -60.58 -33.55 -21.48
N ASP A 333 -60.05 -34.68 -21.94
CA ASP A 333 -59.62 -34.99 -23.32
C ASP A 333 -58.49 -34.17 -23.96
N GLU A 334 -57.33 -34.83 -24.12
CA GLU A 334 -56.69 -34.97 -25.44
C GLU A 334 -55.87 -36.29 -25.48
N GLU A 335 -55.64 -36.81 -26.68
CA GLU A 335 -55.73 -38.26 -26.95
C GLU A 335 -54.49 -39.13 -26.69
N ASP A 336 -54.76 -40.44 -26.72
CA ASP A 336 -53.84 -41.57 -26.68
C ASP A 336 -52.54 -41.45 -27.48
N ASN A 337 -51.51 -42.15 -26.99
CA ASN A 337 -50.68 -42.94 -27.87
C ASN A 337 -50.35 -44.29 -27.21
N VAL A 338 -50.89 -45.37 -27.78
CA VAL A 338 -50.78 -46.73 -27.25
C VAL A 338 -49.77 -47.50 -28.10
N ASP A 339 -48.71 -47.97 -27.47
CA ASP A 339 -47.73 -48.86 -28.09
C ASP A 339 -47.67 -50.19 -27.32
N GLU A 340 -47.73 -51.31 -28.04
CA GLU A 340 -48.06 -52.60 -27.45
C GLU A 340 -46.92 -53.22 -26.63
N LYS A 341 -47.28 -53.90 -25.54
CA LYS A 341 -46.43 -55.00 -25.03
C LYS A 341 -47.26 -56.17 -24.54
N GLN A 342 -47.15 -57.27 -25.29
CA GLN A 342 -47.99 -58.46 -25.17
C GLN A 342 -47.80 -59.16 -23.81
N GLN A 343 -48.91 -59.68 -23.28
CA GLN A 343 -48.89 -60.51 -22.07
C GLN A 343 -48.50 -61.96 -22.42
N ALA A 344 -47.68 -62.58 -21.57
CA ALA A 344 -47.52 -64.03 -21.52
C ALA A 344 -47.75 -64.50 -20.08
N LEU A 345 -48.80 -65.30 -19.86
CA LEU A 345 -49.16 -65.85 -18.55
C LEU A 345 -48.52 -67.24 -18.34
N PRO A 346 -48.29 -67.66 -17.07
CA PRO A 346 -47.47 -68.83 -16.77
C PRO A 346 -48.22 -70.16 -16.84
N VAL A 347 -47.49 -71.24 -17.15
CA VAL A 347 -47.98 -72.63 -17.06
C VAL A 347 -47.21 -73.39 -15.97
N ARG A 348 -47.91 -74.28 -15.25
CA ARG A 348 -47.49 -74.89 -13.98
C ARG A 348 -47.32 -76.42 -14.13
N GLY A 349 -46.12 -76.94 -13.88
CA GLY A 349 -45.84 -78.38 -13.72
C GLY A 349 -45.50 -78.73 -12.28
N HIS A 350 -45.95 -79.88 -11.76
CA HIS A 350 -45.89 -80.15 -10.30
C HIS A 350 -45.94 -81.64 -9.90
N SER A 351 -44.84 -82.17 -9.33
CA SER A 351 -44.77 -83.38 -8.47
C SER A 351 -43.29 -83.64 -8.07
N SER A 352 -42.94 -84.21 -6.90
CA SER A 352 -43.74 -84.56 -5.71
C SER A 352 -42.89 -84.74 -4.42
N LYS A 353 -43.43 -84.26 -3.27
CA LYS A 353 -43.21 -84.75 -1.87
C LYS A 353 -41.78 -84.55 -1.28
N ALA A 354 -41.57 -84.51 0.05
CA ALA A 354 -42.43 -84.81 1.22
C ALA A 354 -42.17 -83.87 2.44
N ALA A 355 -43.06 -83.95 3.46
CA ALA A 355 -42.95 -83.56 4.90
C ALA A 355 -42.27 -82.21 5.30
N ARG A 356 -42.91 -81.27 6.03
CA ARG A 356 -43.48 -81.29 7.41
C ARG A 356 -42.45 -81.54 8.53
N THR A 357 -42.40 -80.83 9.68
CA THR A 357 -43.11 -79.62 10.19
C THR A 357 -42.44 -79.13 11.50
N GLY A 358 -42.52 -77.82 11.80
CA GLY A 358 -42.80 -77.33 13.16
C GLY A 358 -41.65 -76.75 14.01
N SER A 359 -41.95 -75.66 14.72
CA SER A 359 -41.22 -75.12 15.89
C SER A 359 -42.10 -75.31 17.15
N PRO A 360 -41.58 -75.29 18.39
CA PRO A 360 -41.26 -74.01 19.06
C PRO A 360 -40.13 -74.05 20.13
N HIS A 361 -39.93 -72.89 20.79
CA HIS A 361 -39.27 -72.64 22.10
C HIS A 361 -40.00 -73.34 23.30
N PRO A 362 -39.53 -73.24 24.59
CA PRO A 362 -38.20 -72.90 25.18
C PRO A 362 -37.78 -73.78 26.41
N GLY A 363 -36.59 -73.53 27.03
CA GLY A 363 -36.47 -73.54 28.51
C GLY A 363 -35.27 -74.22 29.24
N ARG A 364 -34.49 -73.41 29.98
CA ARG A 364 -33.77 -73.60 31.29
C ARG A 364 -33.07 -74.95 31.69
N ASN A 365 -31.78 -74.84 32.03
CA ASN A 365 -31.07 -75.04 33.35
C ASN A 365 -31.58 -76.08 34.39
N PRO A 366 -30.72 -76.64 35.31
CA PRO A 366 -29.55 -76.00 35.97
C PRO A 366 -28.32 -76.90 36.28
N GLU A 367 -27.45 -76.43 37.21
CA GLU A 367 -26.33 -77.09 37.93
C GLU A 367 -25.01 -77.29 37.15
N SER A 368 -23.79 -77.06 37.69
CA SER A 368 -23.28 -76.49 38.98
C SER A 368 -21.84 -75.90 38.70
N ILE A 369 -20.87 -75.54 39.57
CA ILE A 369 -20.55 -75.46 41.03
C ILE A 369 -19.28 -74.53 41.14
N SER A 370 -18.74 -73.99 42.25
CA SER A 370 -19.23 -73.26 43.45
C SER A 370 -18.02 -72.63 44.21
N SER A 371 -18.27 -71.65 45.11
CA SER A 371 -17.41 -71.22 46.26
C SER A 371 -16.05 -70.47 46.01
N ALA A 372 -15.52 -69.58 46.89
CA ALA A 372 -16.09 -68.85 48.04
C ALA A 372 -15.20 -67.68 48.61
N LEU A 373 -15.89 -66.65 49.15
CA LEU A 373 -15.65 -65.87 50.40
C LEU A 373 -14.50 -64.84 50.62
N ASN A 374 -14.82 -63.91 51.55
CA ASN A 374 -14.02 -62.86 52.24
C ASN A 374 -13.55 -61.62 51.43
N GLY A 375 -13.64 -60.36 51.91
CA GLY A 375 -14.44 -59.81 53.04
C GLY A 375 -13.87 -58.51 53.69
N LEU A 376 -14.74 -57.51 53.94
CA LEU A 376 -14.60 -56.40 54.94
C LEU A 376 -13.50 -55.31 54.70
N GLN A 377 -13.61 -54.01 55.09
CA GLN A 377 -14.74 -53.13 55.47
C GLN A 377 -14.30 -51.63 55.54
N SER A 378 -15.20 -50.66 55.27
CA SER A 378 -15.19 -49.22 55.71
C SER A 378 -14.00 -48.29 55.31
N ALA A 379 -14.11 -46.96 55.17
CA ALA A 379 -15.08 -45.98 55.71
C ALA A 379 -15.28 -44.72 54.83
N SER A 380 -16.19 -43.83 55.27
CA SER A 380 -16.46 -42.45 54.81
C SER A 380 -16.80 -41.61 56.08
N PRO A 381 -17.25 -40.32 56.10
CA PRO A 381 -17.75 -39.40 55.04
C PRO A 381 -17.08 -37.97 55.21
N PRO A 382 -17.66 -36.75 54.99
CA PRO A 382 -19.03 -36.43 54.58
C PRO A 382 -19.34 -35.13 53.74
N ARG A 383 -20.56 -35.15 53.16
CA ARG A 383 -21.38 -34.01 52.62
C ARG A 383 -20.81 -33.29 51.37
N LEU A 384 -21.61 -32.61 50.54
CA LEU A 384 -23.07 -32.44 50.48
C LEU A 384 -23.52 -32.57 49.02
N GLY A 385 -24.70 -33.13 48.74
CA GLY A 385 -25.22 -33.30 47.38
C GLY A 385 -26.42 -32.40 47.05
N SER A 386 -26.58 -32.09 45.77
CA SER A 386 -27.87 -31.83 45.13
C SER A 386 -27.83 -32.27 43.67
N GLN A 387 -28.99 -32.47 43.05
CA GLN A 387 -29.16 -33.08 41.73
C GLN A 387 -29.66 -32.08 40.66
N HIS A 388 -29.42 -32.44 39.40
CA HIS A 388 -30.18 -32.10 38.19
C HIS A 388 -30.65 -30.64 37.96
N GLY A 389 -30.19 -30.04 36.87
CA GLY A 389 -30.78 -28.81 36.30
C GLY A 389 -30.21 -28.50 34.92
N ASN A 390 -31.05 -28.50 33.89
CA ASN A 390 -30.67 -28.17 32.52
C ASN A 390 -30.65 -26.63 32.30
N ALA A 391 -30.03 -26.24 31.18
CA ALA A 391 -30.03 -24.91 30.54
C ALA A 391 -29.04 -23.84 31.05
N LYS A 392 -28.22 -23.34 30.11
CA LYS A 392 -27.95 -21.91 29.84
C LYS A 392 -27.15 -21.71 28.54
N ASP A 393 -27.87 -21.37 27.48
CA ASP A 393 -27.33 -20.49 26.43
C ASP A 393 -27.15 -19.05 26.96
N SER A 394 -26.70 -18.15 26.10
CA SER A 394 -26.65 -16.68 26.28
C SER A 394 -25.43 -16.10 27.00
N PHE A 395 -24.30 -16.07 26.29
CA PHE A 395 -23.25 -15.06 26.54
C PHE A 395 -22.68 -14.44 25.24
N LEU A 396 -22.29 -15.28 24.26
CA LEU A 396 -21.60 -14.81 23.06
C LEU A 396 -22.49 -14.05 22.04
N ASN A 397 -23.81 -14.23 22.06
CA ASN A 397 -24.73 -13.53 21.15
C ASN A 397 -25.05 -12.06 21.55
N TYR A 398 -24.53 -11.55 22.66
CA TYR A 398 -24.85 -10.19 23.14
C TYR A 398 -23.87 -9.11 22.64
N PHE A 399 -22.69 -9.47 22.12
CA PHE A 399 -21.59 -8.52 21.92
C PHE A 399 -21.37 -8.04 20.48
N PHE A 400 -21.91 -8.73 19.47
CA PHE A 400 -21.75 -8.37 18.04
C PHE A 400 -23.02 -8.67 17.23
N GLY A 401 -23.92 -7.70 17.07
CA GLY A 401 -25.13 -7.87 16.25
C GLY A 401 -26.05 -6.64 16.22
N LYS A 402 -25.91 -5.80 15.19
CA LYS A 402 -26.58 -4.49 15.03
C LYS A 402 -26.56 -4.09 13.54
N ASP A 403 -27.57 -3.47 12.93
CA ASP A 403 -28.88 -2.95 13.39
C ASP A 403 -30.00 -3.34 12.38
N GLY A 404 -31.27 -3.01 12.64
CA GLY A 404 -32.30 -3.03 11.58
C GLY A 404 -33.77 -2.91 12.01
N LEU A 405 -34.42 -1.78 11.68
CA LEU A 405 -35.86 -1.50 11.89
C LEU A 405 -36.41 -0.50 10.83
N PRO A 406 -37.66 -0.65 10.32
CA PRO A 406 -38.25 0.28 9.33
C PRO A 406 -39.57 1.00 9.75
N GLY A 407 -39.81 2.20 9.20
CA GLY A 407 -41.11 2.93 9.15
C GLY A 407 -41.29 4.11 10.14
N SER A 408 -42.06 5.19 9.86
CA SER A 408 -42.74 5.60 8.61
C SER A 408 -43.36 7.04 8.65
N THR A 409 -43.02 7.92 7.68
CA THR A 409 -43.82 9.08 7.13
C THR A 409 -44.33 10.21 8.08
N PRO A 410 -44.84 11.39 7.61
CA PRO A 410 -45.00 12.02 6.26
C PRO A 410 -44.19 13.37 6.18
N PRO A 411 -44.59 14.56 5.65
CA PRO A 411 -45.65 15.00 4.72
C PRO A 411 -45.19 15.80 3.43
N PRO A 412 -45.36 17.13 3.16
CA PRO A 412 -46.00 17.52 1.87
C PRO A 412 -45.42 18.67 0.97
N THR A 413 -45.90 18.66 -0.30
CA THR A 413 -46.20 19.78 -1.25
C THR A 413 -45.18 20.47 -2.20
N SER A 414 -45.64 20.60 -3.46
CA SER A 414 -45.41 21.64 -4.52
C SER A 414 -44.17 21.70 -5.46
N SER A 415 -44.38 21.21 -6.70
CA SER A 415 -44.12 21.85 -8.04
C SER A 415 -42.84 22.66 -8.39
N GLY A 416 -42.18 22.35 -9.53
CA GLY A 416 -41.23 23.28 -10.20
C GLY A 416 -40.38 22.79 -11.41
N LEU A 417 -40.97 22.77 -12.62
CA LEU A 417 -40.40 22.72 -14.01
C LEU A 417 -38.88 22.78 -14.35
N SER A 418 -38.51 22.11 -15.48
CA SER A 418 -37.31 22.30 -16.37
C SER A 418 -36.00 21.55 -15.97
N ARG A 419 -35.09 21.11 -16.88
CA ARG A 419 -34.97 21.21 -18.36
C ARG A 419 -33.95 20.18 -18.94
N HIS A 420 -34.27 19.51 -20.07
CA HIS A 420 -33.33 18.94 -21.11
C HIS A 420 -32.23 17.91 -20.65
N VAL A 421 -31.52 17.13 -21.49
CA VAL A 421 -31.51 16.84 -22.95
C VAL A 421 -31.43 15.30 -23.16
N SER A 422 -31.75 14.79 -24.35
CA SER A 422 -31.68 13.37 -24.73
C SER A 422 -30.33 12.92 -25.33
N HIS A 423 -30.03 11.62 -25.25
CA HIS A 423 -29.05 10.94 -26.12
C HIS A 423 -29.69 9.71 -26.78
N ALA A 424 -29.22 9.35 -27.98
CA ALA A 424 -29.81 8.33 -28.84
C ALA A 424 -28.77 7.35 -29.42
N MET A 425 -29.28 6.26 -30.01
CA MET A 425 -28.58 5.04 -30.41
C MET A 425 -27.55 5.20 -31.55
N GLU A 426 -26.61 4.26 -31.60
CA GLU A 426 -25.67 4.07 -32.72
C GLU A 426 -26.34 3.45 -33.97
N PRO A 427 -25.86 3.78 -35.19
CA PRO A 427 -26.09 2.99 -36.39
C PRO A 427 -24.80 2.26 -36.85
N SER A 428 -24.94 1.01 -37.28
CA SER A 428 -23.89 0.26 -37.98
C SER A 428 -24.13 0.26 -39.48
N PHE A 429 -23.10 0.52 -40.29
CA PHE A 429 -23.15 0.30 -41.74
C PHE A 429 -21.75 0.02 -42.34
N SER A 430 -21.68 -0.93 -43.27
CA SER A 430 -20.44 -1.41 -43.87
C SER A 430 -20.35 -1.03 -45.35
N GLN A 431 -19.24 -0.42 -45.79
CA GLN A 431 -18.72 -0.59 -47.16
C GLN A 431 -17.19 -0.41 -47.20
N SER A 432 -16.56 -1.08 -48.18
CA SER A 432 -15.10 -1.20 -48.33
C SER A 432 -14.48 -0.05 -49.12
N PHE A 433 -13.21 0.30 -48.85
CA PHE A 433 -12.26 0.63 -49.93
C PHE A 433 -10.79 0.28 -49.61
N ARG A 434 -10.17 -0.36 -50.61
CA ARG A 434 -8.80 -0.88 -50.76
C ARG A 434 -7.63 -0.08 -50.11
N ARG A 435 -6.61 -0.80 -49.63
CA ARG A 435 -5.19 -0.37 -49.72
C ARG A 435 -4.22 -1.57 -49.85
N ASN A 436 -3.07 -1.34 -50.48
CA ASN A 436 -2.10 -2.36 -50.91
C ASN A 436 -1.48 -3.20 -49.77
N GLU A 437 -1.19 -4.47 -50.08
CA GLU A 437 -0.07 -5.22 -49.49
C GLU A 437 1.13 -5.29 -50.46
N VAL A 438 2.29 -5.71 -49.94
CA VAL A 438 3.58 -5.74 -50.65
C VAL A 438 4.04 -7.18 -50.86
N ARG A 439 4.61 -7.47 -52.04
CA ARG A 439 5.14 -8.78 -52.42
C ARG A 439 6.32 -9.24 -51.56
N SER A 440 6.36 -10.54 -51.27
CA SER A 440 7.58 -11.34 -51.11
C SER A 440 7.53 -12.58 -52.04
N PRO A 441 8.67 -13.13 -52.51
CA PRO A 441 8.70 -13.94 -53.73
C PRO A 441 8.64 -15.47 -53.53
N SER A 442 8.34 -16.17 -54.62
CA SER A 442 8.30 -17.63 -54.74
C SER A 442 9.66 -18.27 -55.04
N ILE A 443 9.81 -19.56 -54.69
CA ILE A 443 10.90 -20.46 -55.10
C ILE A 443 10.26 -21.67 -55.83
N PRO A 444 10.87 -22.22 -56.90
CA PRO A 444 10.13 -23.02 -57.89
C PRO A 444 10.02 -24.53 -57.59
N HIS A 445 9.08 -25.15 -58.30
CA HIS A 445 8.72 -26.57 -58.27
C HIS A 445 9.66 -27.42 -59.15
N PHE A 446 9.99 -28.63 -58.67
CA PHE A 446 10.56 -29.73 -59.47
C PHE A 446 9.60 -30.94 -59.39
N PRO A 447 9.37 -31.67 -60.50
CA PRO A 447 8.44 -32.80 -60.53
C PRO A 447 9.07 -34.11 -60.05
N ALA A 448 8.23 -35.01 -59.54
CA ALA A 448 8.54 -36.42 -59.32
C ALA A 448 7.62 -37.30 -60.21
N PRO A 449 7.98 -38.56 -60.52
CA PRO A 449 7.35 -39.30 -61.61
C PRO A 449 5.96 -39.87 -61.29
N GLN A 450 5.27 -40.29 -62.36
CA GLN A 450 4.02 -41.04 -62.30
C GLN A 450 4.29 -42.51 -61.92
N GLU A 451 3.45 -43.08 -61.05
CA GLU A 451 3.10 -44.49 -61.11
C GLU A 451 1.56 -44.63 -61.10
N GLU A 452 1.06 -45.66 -61.78
CA GLU A 452 -0.32 -45.76 -62.25
C GLU A 452 -0.96 -47.04 -61.72
N TYR A 453 -1.96 -46.93 -60.85
CA TYR A 453 -2.80 -48.05 -60.42
C TYR A 453 -4.28 -47.63 -60.34
N ALA A 454 -5.14 -48.51 -60.83
CA ALA A 454 -6.57 -48.24 -61.04
C ALA A 454 -7.40 -48.24 -59.74
N PRO A 455 -8.52 -47.50 -59.67
CA PRO A 455 -9.40 -47.47 -58.51
C PRO A 455 -10.29 -48.73 -58.44
N THR A 456 -10.53 -49.22 -57.23
CA THR A 456 -11.57 -50.22 -56.93
C THR A 456 -12.75 -49.52 -56.26
N GLU A 457 -13.94 -49.58 -56.86
CA GLU A 457 -15.16 -49.03 -56.29
C GLU A 457 -15.64 -49.85 -55.09
N TYR A 458 -15.85 -49.21 -53.93
CA TYR A 458 -16.78 -49.71 -52.89
C TYR A 458 -17.27 -48.59 -51.96
N GLY A 459 -18.59 -48.53 -51.77
CA GLY A 459 -19.22 -48.02 -50.55
C GLY A 459 -19.22 -46.52 -50.33
N ASP A 460 -20.25 -45.83 -50.84
CA ASP A 460 -20.74 -44.60 -50.20
C ASP A 460 -21.16 -44.92 -48.75
N MET A 461 -20.56 -44.22 -47.79
CA MET A 461 -20.93 -44.26 -46.38
C MET A 461 -20.98 -42.84 -45.82
N SER A 462 -22.19 -42.28 -45.87
CA SER A 462 -22.58 -40.98 -45.31
C SER A 462 -21.83 -40.56 -44.05
N LEU A 463 -21.19 -39.39 -44.10
CA LEU A 463 -20.52 -38.75 -42.97
C LEU A 463 -21.54 -38.25 -41.94
N ALA A 464 -21.85 -39.09 -40.95
CA ALA A 464 -22.73 -38.75 -39.84
C ALA A 464 -22.08 -37.77 -38.86
N ASN A 465 -22.25 -36.46 -39.11
CA ASN A 465 -22.15 -35.32 -38.19
C ASN A 465 -21.41 -35.55 -36.84
N ASP A 466 -20.10 -35.74 -36.89
CA ASP A 466 -19.26 -36.18 -35.76
C ASP A 466 -18.83 -35.02 -34.83
N ASN A 467 -19.80 -34.21 -34.42
CA ASN A 467 -19.63 -33.02 -33.55
C ASN A 467 -20.28 -33.20 -32.16
N ALA A 468 -20.54 -34.45 -31.76
CA ALA A 468 -20.88 -34.78 -30.38
C ALA A 468 -19.58 -35.10 -29.61
N GLU A 469 -19.27 -34.37 -28.54
CA GLU A 469 -18.12 -34.75 -27.70
C GLU A 469 -18.28 -36.20 -27.23
N PRO A 470 -17.27 -37.07 -27.42
CA PRO A 470 -17.38 -38.47 -27.03
C PRO A 470 -17.53 -38.56 -25.51
N VAL A 471 -18.72 -38.98 -25.08
CA VAL A 471 -19.13 -39.09 -23.68
C VAL A 471 -18.05 -39.76 -22.84
N LEU A 472 -17.73 -39.21 -21.66
CA LEU A 472 -16.80 -39.84 -20.73
C LEU A 472 -17.30 -41.24 -20.41
N THR A 473 -16.45 -42.27 -20.58
CA THR A 473 -16.70 -43.54 -19.89
C THR A 473 -16.61 -43.30 -18.38
N ASP A 474 -17.39 -44.05 -17.59
CA ASP A 474 -17.34 -43.98 -16.11
C ASP A 474 -15.91 -44.15 -15.56
N ARG A 475 -15.08 -44.93 -16.27
CA ARG A 475 -13.66 -45.10 -16.00
C ARG A 475 -12.87 -43.81 -16.27
N GLU A 476 -12.93 -43.26 -17.48
CA GLU A 476 -12.20 -42.02 -17.83
C GLU A 476 -12.62 -40.83 -16.95
N ALA A 477 -13.89 -40.75 -16.54
CA ALA A 477 -14.37 -39.75 -15.59
C ALA A 477 -13.68 -39.87 -14.22
N LEU A 478 -13.42 -41.09 -13.75
CA LEU A 478 -12.75 -41.37 -12.48
C LEU A 478 -11.23 -41.13 -12.60
N GLU A 479 -10.63 -41.52 -13.73
CA GLU A 479 -9.20 -41.31 -14.02
C GLU A 479 -8.84 -39.83 -14.21
N THR A 480 -9.69 -39.03 -14.87
CA THR A 480 -9.48 -37.58 -15.05
C THR A 480 -9.65 -36.80 -13.74
N GLU A 481 -10.65 -37.14 -12.92
CA GLU A 481 -10.85 -36.56 -11.58
C GLU A 481 -9.73 -36.95 -10.61
N LEU A 482 -9.20 -38.17 -10.69
CA LEU A 482 -8.00 -38.59 -9.95
C LEU A 482 -6.80 -37.71 -10.29
N ILE A 483 -6.49 -37.53 -11.58
CA ILE A 483 -5.38 -36.67 -12.02
C ILE A 483 -5.59 -35.22 -11.55
N ARG A 484 -6.81 -34.67 -11.64
CA ARG A 484 -7.12 -33.32 -11.16
C ARG A 484 -6.72 -33.14 -9.68
N ARG A 485 -7.06 -34.11 -8.81
CA ARG A 485 -6.72 -34.05 -7.38
C ARG A 485 -5.23 -34.25 -7.09
N LEU A 486 -4.54 -35.09 -7.84
CA LEU A 486 -3.08 -35.24 -7.73
C LEU A 486 -2.36 -33.93 -8.11
N ILE A 487 -2.79 -33.26 -9.19
CA ILE A 487 -2.28 -31.95 -9.60
C ILE A 487 -2.52 -30.91 -8.51
N SER A 488 -3.74 -30.79 -7.99
CA SER A 488 -4.04 -29.85 -6.88
C SER A 488 -3.22 -30.13 -5.62
N SER A 489 -3.05 -31.41 -5.24
CA SER A 489 -2.26 -31.80 -4.07
C SER A 489 -0.78 -31.44 -4.22
N TYR A 490 -0.16 -31.78 -5.34
CA TYR A 490 1.26 -31.49 -5.56
C TYR A 490 1.52 -29.99 -5.75
N PHE A 491 0.68 -29.30 -6.51
CA PHE A 491 0.81 -27.86 -6.72
C PHE A 491 0.73 -27.08 -5.42
N ASN A 492 -0.17 -27.44 -4.49
CA ASN A 492 -0.28 -26.73 -3.21
C ASN A 492 1.00 -26.84 -2.37
N ILE A 493 1.67 -28.01 -2.37
CA ILE A 493 2.95 -28.24 -1.69
C ILE A 493 4.06 -27.37 -2.31
N VAL A 494 4.11 -27.31 -3.65
CA VAL A 494 5.06 -26.44 -4.37
C VAL A 494 4.76 -24.97 -4.11
N ARG A 495 3.48 -24.58 -4.05
CA ARG A 495 3.03 -23.21 -3.74
C ARG A 495 3.45 -22.78 -2.34
N GLU A 496 3.25 -23.63 -1.32
CA GLU A 496 3.75 -23.40 0.05
C GLU A 496 5.27 -23.25 0.07
N THR A 497 5.99 -24.10 -0.67
CA THR A 497 7.45 -24.03 -0.80
C THR A 497 7.91 -22.72 -1.46
N ILE A 498 7.25 -22.28 -2.53
CA ILE A 498 7.56 -21.03 -3.24
C ILE A 498 7.21 -19.79 -2.40
N ALA A 499 6.09 -19.83 -1.65
CA ALA A 499 5.70 -18.77 -0.71
C ALA A 499 6.76 -18.52 0.38
N ASP A 500 7.44 -19.57 0.84
CA ASP A 500 8.53 -19.49 1.82
C ASP A 500 9.89 -19.09 1.19
N GLN A 501 10.24 -19.69 0.05
CA GLN A 501 11.59 -19.56 -0.53
C GLN A 501 11.80 -18.24 -1.30
N VAL A 502 10.79 -17.70 -1.98
CA VAL A 502 10.94 -16.46 -2.77
C VAL A 502 11.22 -15.23 -1.88
N PRO A 503 10.51 -14.99 -0.76
CA PRO A 503 10.88 -13.93 0.19
C PRO A 503 12.29 -14.08 0.75
N LYS A 504 12.73 -15.31 1.05
CA LYS A 504 14.10 -15.58 1.54
C LYS A 504 15.16 -15.26 0.48
N ALA A 505 14.91 -15.63 -0.78
CA ALA A 505 15.78 -15.29 -1.90
C ALA A 505 15.91 -13.77 -2.09
N ILE A 506 14.79 -13.04 -2.08
CA ILE A 506 14.77 -11.58 -2.20
C ILE A 506 15.48 -10.91 -1.01
N MET A 507 15.21 -11.36 0.22
CA MET A 507 15.88 -10.84 1.41
C MET A 507 17.38 -11.06 1.38
N HIS A 508 17.87 -12.23 0.91
CA HIS A 508 19.29 -12.51 0.83
C HIS A 508 19.98 -11.79 -0.34
N LEU A 509 19.48 -11.98 -1.56
CA LEU A 509 20.17 -11.58 -2.79
C LEU A 509 20.01 -10.10 -3.15
N LEU A 510 18.93 -9.45 -2.70
CA LEU A 510 18.64 -8.03 -2.97
C LEU A 510 18.74 -7.19 -1.69
N VAL A 511 17.92 -7.47 -0.67
CA VAL A 511 17.79 -6.58 0.50
C VAL A 511 19.07 -6.56 1.35
N ASN A 512 19.48 -7.69 1.92
CA ASN A 512 20.63 -7.78 2.83
C ASN A 512 21.93 -7.44 2.11
N HIS A 513 22.14 -7.98 0.90
CA HIS A 513 23.30 -7.63 0.09
C HIS A 513 23.41 -6.11 -0.15
N SER A 514 22.30 -5.42 -0.42
CA SER A 514 22.33 -3.95 -0.59
C SER A 514 22.67 -3.24 0.74
N LYS A 515 22.13 -3.70 1.88
CA LYS A 515 22.49 -3.16 3.21
C LYS A 515 23.96 -3.35 3.57
N GLU A 516 24.56 -4.49 3.20
CA GLU A 516 25.95 -4.83 3.48
C GLU A 516 26.93 -4.07 2.56
N VAL A 517 26.56 -3.86 1.29
CA VAL A 517 27.45 -3.29 0.27
C VAL A 517 27.30 -1.77 0.12
N VAL A 518 26.16 -1.16 0.47
CA VAL A 518 25.87 0.27 0.22
C VAL A 518 26.98 1.21 0.69
N GLN A 519 27.47 1.07 1.92
CA GLN A 519 28.50 1.99 2.44
C GLN A 519 29.81 1.86 1.67
N ASN A 520 30.23 0.63 1.34
CA ASN A 520 31.45 0.37 0.59
C ASN A 520 31.34 0.87 -0.86
N ARG A 521 30.22 0.61 -1.54
CA ARG A 521 29.95 1.07 -2.92
C ARG A 521 29.93 2.59 -3.00
N LEU A 522 29.26 3.26 -2.05
CA LEU A 522 29.26 4.72 -1.94
C LEU A 522 30.68 5.28 -1.77
N VAL A 523 31.48 4.72 -0.85
CA VAL A 523 32.87 5.15 -0.62
C VAL A 523 33.73 4.95 -1.88
N SER A 524 33.64 3.78 -2.54
CA SER A 524 34.43 3.48 -3.73
C SER A 524 34.16 4.41 -4.91
N GLU A 525 32.92 4.90 -5.08
CA GLU A 525 32.58 5.83 -6.17
C GLU A 525 32.76 7.31 -5.83
N LEU A 526 32.31 7.75 -4.66
CA LEU A 526 32.18 9.18 -4.34
C LEU A 526 33.36 9.73 -3.51
N TYR A 527 34.15 8.89 -2.84
CA TYR A 527 35.30 9.33 -2.04
C TYR A 527 36.55 9.54 -2.91
N ARG A 528 36.50 10.52 -3.82
CA ARG A 528 37.60 10.90 -4.73
C ARG A 528 37.83 12.41 -4.65
N GLU A 529 39.03 12.85 -4.33
CA GLU A 529 39.30 14.28 -4.01
C GLU A 529 38.93 15.24 -5.15
N ASP A 530 39.12 14.81 -6.39
CA ASP A 530 38.78 15.56 -7.60
C ASP A 530 37.28 15.88 -7.71
N LEU A 531 36.42 15.01 -7.15
CA LEU A 531 34.96 15.18 -7.15
C LEU A 531 34.47 16.05 -5.99
N PHE A 532 35.26 16.24 -4.93
CA PHE A 532 34.85 16.99 -3.74
C PHE A 532 34.37 18.43 -4.02
N PRO A 533 34.95 19.21 -4.96
CA PRO A 533 34.46 20.55 -5.30
C PRO A 533 33.10 20.54 -6.00
N GLU A 534 32.74 19.47 -6.73
CA GLU A 534 31.46 19.34 -7.41
C GLU A 534 30.39 18.74 -6.49
N LEU A 535 30.72 17.67 -5.76
CA LEU A 535 29.78 17.03 -4.84
C LEU A 535 29.30 18.01 -3.75
N LEU A 536 30.21 18.79 -3.16
CA LEU A 536 29.90 19.84 -2.19
C LEU A 536 29.54 21.19 -2.83
N TYR A 537 29.03 21.20 -4.07
CA TYR A 537 28.41 22.39 -4.64
C TYR A 537 27.13 22.74 -3.87
N GLU A 538 27.15 23.91 -3.23
CA GLU A 538 25.98 24.53 -2.60
C GLU A 538 25.14 25.23 -3.66
N ASP A 539 23.81 25.22 -3.48
CA ASP A 539 22.93 26.07 -4.29
C ASP A 539 23.29 27.55 -4.12
N ASP A 540 23.40 28.30 -5.23
CA ASP A 540 23.83 29.69 -5.21
C ASP A 540 22.81 30.62 -4.51
N GLY A 541 21.54 30.24 -4.43
CA GLY A 541 20.51 30.93 -3.64
C GLY A 541 20.69 30.72 -2.13
N ILE A 542 20.87 29.48 -1.69
CA ILE A 542 21.20 29.14 -0.28
C ILE A 542 22.49 29.86 0.15
N LYS A 543 23.50 29.86 -0.72
CA LYS A 543 24.78 30.55 -0.49
C LYS A 543 24.59 32.07 -0.38
N ALA A 544 23.83 32.70 -1.27
CA ALA A 544 23.59 34.13 -1.24
C ALA A 544 22.81 34.59 0.01
N GLU A 545 21.77 33.84 0.41
CA GLU A 545 21.04 34.12 1.65
C GLU A 545 21.93 33.92 2.89
N ARG A 546 22.79 32.89 2.93
CA ARG A 546 23.79 32.74 4.00
C ARG A 546 24.76 33.91 4.08
N GLU A 547 25.34 34.35 2.96
CA GLU A 547 26.28 35.49 2.91
C GLU A 547 25.60 36.81 3.35
N LYS A 548 24.31 36.97 3.03
CA LYS A 548 23.44 38.06 3.50
C LYS A 548 23.18 38.00 5.01
N CYS A 549 22.86 36.83 5.58
CA CYS A 549 22.69 36.64 7.02
C CYS A 549 24.02 36.89 7.79
N GLU A 550 25.16 36.47 7.26
CA GLU A 550 26.47 36.76 7.84
C GLU A 550 26.76 38.26 7.91
N LYS A 551 26.56 38.98 6.79
CA LYS A 551 26.74 40.43 6.72
C LYS A 551 25.78 41.18 7.65
N LEU A 552 24.55 40.68 7.79
CA LEU A 552 23.56 41.23 8.72
C LEU A 552 23.99 41.01 10.19
N LEU A 553 24.47 39.82 10.53
CA LEU A 553 24.99 39.49 11.86
C LEU A 553 26.26 40.28 12.22
N GLU A 554 27.14 40.54 11.25
CA GLU A 554 28.29 41.44 11.41
C GLU A 554 27.85 42.88 11.68
N THR A 555 26.91 43.40 10.87
CA THR A 555 26.31 44.74 11.07
C THR A 555 25.67 44.87 12.46
N TYR A 556 24.96 43.84 12.95
CA TYR A 556 24.38 43.85 14.29
C TYR A 556 25.43 43.78 15.40
N LYS A 557 26.53 43.03 15.22
CA LYS A 557 27.65 43.01 16.18
C LYS A 557 28.35 44.37 16.27
N GLU A 558 28.57 45.04 15.15
CA GLU A 558 29.13 46.39 15.12
C GLU A 558 28.18 47.40 15.80
N ALA A 559 26.88 47.38 15.46
CA ALA A 559 25.88 48.21 16.11
C ALA A 559 25.78 47.95 17.63
N ALA A 560 25.86 46.70 18.07
CA ALA A 560 25.87 46.32 19.49
C ALA A 560 27.15 46.79 20.21
N LYS A 561 28.31 46.80 19.53
CA LYS A 561 29.56 47.37 20.05
C LYS A 561 29.43 48.89 20.23
N ILE A 562 28.95 49.61 19.21
CA ILE A 562 28.74 51.07 19.27
C ILE A 562 27.75 51.44 20.39
N VAL A 563 26.63 50.72 20.50
CA VAL A 563 25.67 50.90 21.61
C VAL A 563 26.28 50.54 22.98
N GLY A 564 27.27 49.64 23.01
CA GLY A 564 28.05 49.31 24.21
C GLY A 564 29.14 50.33 24.59
N GLU A 565 29.55 51.21 23.66
CA GLU A 565 30.52 52.30 23.90
C GLU A 565 29.84 53.62 24.34
N VAL A 566 28.52 53.71 24.22
CA VAL A 566 27.70 54.91 24.54
C VAL A 566 26.93 54.76 25.87
N LEU A 567 26.91 53.57 26.47
CA LEU A 567 26.23 53.23 27.73
C LEU A 567 27.19 53.20 28.93
#